data_AF-A0A9Q3KGY8-F1
#
_entry.id   AF-A0A9Q3KGY8-F1
#
_cell.length_a   1.000
_cell.length_b   1.000
_cell.length_c   1.000
_cell.angle_alpha   90.00
_cell.angle_beta   90.00
_cell.angle_gamma   90.00
#
_symmetry.space_group_name_H-M   'P 1'
#
loop_
_entity.id
_entity.type
_entity.pdbx_description
1 polymer ?
#
loop_
_entity_poly.entity_id
_entity_poly.type
_entity_poly.pdbx_seq_one_letter_code
_entity_poly.pdbx_strand_id
1 'polypeptide(L)'
;MQQRKQSNRKEIGNEEQISVWQIVHMDWVTAIPPGGGRSYNSCLVLVDRYSKTPMFLPFHEDDTAMDTAIMIWNEAISHTYLFQNIISERDPKFTSELCTNGFLLMKSSPPSG
;
A
#
# COMPACT_ATOMS: atom_id res chain seq x y z
N MET A 1 -57.40 -9.32 9.17
CA MET A 1 -56.17 -10.04 8.78
C MET A 1 -55.10 -9.02 8.40
N GLN A 2 -54.13 -8.78 9.28
CA GLN A 2 -52.97 -7.93 8.99
C GLN A 2 -51.90 -8.78 8.28
N GLN A 3 -51.49 -8.40 7.07
CA GLN A 3 -50.26 -8.92 6.48
C GLN A 3 -49.09 -8.07 6.99
N ARG A 4 -48.30 -8.65 7.88
CA ARG A 4 -46.98 -8.14 8.25
C ARG A 4 -46.10 -8.17 7.00
N LYS A 5 -45.68 -7.00 6.50
CA LYS A 5 -44.53 -6.90 5.61
C LYS A 5 -43.32 -7.44 6.37
N GLN A 6 -42.84 -8.63 5.98
CA GLN A 6 -41.57 -9.14 6.45
C GLN A 6 -40.48 -8.14 6.02
N SER A 7 -39.79 -7.61 7.03
CA SER A 7 -38.64 -6.74 6.87
C SER A 7 -37.52 -7.54 6.23
N ASN A 8 -37.15 -7.21 5.00
CA ASN A 8 -35.93 -7.71 4.35
C ASN A 8 -34.72 -7.10 5.05
N ARG A 9 -34.35 -7.65 6.21
CA ARG A 9 -33.07 -7.38 6.84
C ARG A 9 -32.05 -8.25 6.09
N LYS A 10 -31.40 -7.68 5.08
CA LYS A 10 -30.21 -8.30 4.48
C LYS A 10 -29.21 -8.49 5.62
N GLU A 11 -28.79 -9.72 5.85
CA GLU A 11 -27.67 -10.02 6.73
C GLU A 11 -26.45 -9.33 6.11
N ILE A 12 -25.98 -8.27 6.78
CA ILE A 12 -24.73 -7.60 6.44
C ILE A 12 -23.65 -8.63 6.78
N GLY A 13 -23.20 -9.39 5.79
CA GLY A 13 -22.00 -10.22 5.93
C GLY A 13 -20.89 -9.32 6.45
N ASN A 14 -20.08 -9.82 7.40
CA ASN A 14 -18.96 -9.10 8.00
C ASN A 14 -18.13 -8.41 6.91
N GLU A 15 -18.40 -7.13 6.65
CA GLU A 15 -17.49 -6.27 5.91
C GLU A 15 -16.27 -6.15 6.83
N GLU A 16 -15.15 -6.75 6.44
CA GLU A 16 -13.89 -6.54 7.16
C GLU A 16 -13.70 -5.03 7.32
N GLN A 17 -13.64 -4.58 8.58
CA GLN A 17 -13.46 -3.18 8.88
C GLN A 17 -12.05 -2.79 8.45
N ILE A 18 -11.92 -2.17 7.27
CA ILE A 18 -10.65 -1.67 6.73
C ILE A 18 -10.23 -0.46 7.56
N SER A 19 -9.07 -0.51 8.20
CA SER A 19 -8.46 0.63 8.89
C SER A 19 -7.55 1.43 7.94
N VAL A 20 -7.22 2.66 8.34
CA VAL A 20 -6.30 3.53 7.59
C VAL A 20 -4.98 2.79 7.36
N TRP A 21 -4.49 2.85 6.12
CA TRP A 21 -3.25 2.22 5.64
C TRP A 21 -3.24 0.69 5.59
N GLN A 22 -4.32 0.01 5.98
CA GLN A 22 -4.38 -1.45 5.97
C GLN A 22 -4.30 -2.03 4.55
N ILE A 23 -4.92 -1.36 3.58
CA ILE A 23 -4.90 -1.74 2.16
C ILE A 23 -4.36 -0.58 1.36
N VAL A 24 -3.26 -0.81 0.64
CA VAL A 24 -2.58 0.22 -0.14
C VAL A 24 -2.48 -0.18 -1.61
N HIS A 25 -2.82 0.76 -2.48
CA HIS A 25 -2.54 0.67 -3.92
C HIS A 25 -1.17 1.27 -4.21
N MET A 26 -0.38 0.59 -5.05
CA MET A 26 0.97 1.02 -5.39
C MET A 26 1.13 1.13 -6.90
N ASP A 27 1.67 2.26 -7.35
CA ASP A 27 1.89 2.52 -8.78
C ASP A 27 3.15 3.37 -9.03
N TRP A 28 3.83 3.13 -10.15
CA TRP A 28 5.02 3.86 -10.55
C TRP A 28 4.67 4.99 -11.52
N VAL A 29 5.19 6.17 -11.23
CA VAL A 29 5.24 7.29 -12.17
C VAL A 29 6.69 7.46 -12.61
N THR A 30 6.98 7.10 -13.86
CA THR A 30 8.32 7.17 -14.46
C THR A 30 8.40 8.26 -15.53
N ALA A 31 9.58 8.46 -16.11
CA ALA A 31 9.88 9.42 -17.16
C ALA A 31 9.53 10.87 -16.77
N ILE A 32 9.62 11.20 -15.49
CA ILE A 32 9.46 12.58 -15.02
C ILE A 32 10.81 13.33 -15.17
N PRO A 33 10.80 14.64 -15.50
CA PRO A 33 12.03 15.43 -15.57
C PRO A 33 12.80 15.36 -14.23
N PRO A 34 14.13 15.16 -14.24
CA PRO A 34 14.93 15.10 -13.02
C PRO A 34 14.72 16.34 -12.15
N GLY A 35 14.36 16.12 -10.88
CA GLY A 35 13.95 17.19 -9.97
C GLY A 35 14.61 17.16 -8.60
N GLY A 36 14.68 18.34 -7.97
CA GLY A 36 15.22 18.52 -6.62
C GLY A 36 16.74 18.36 -6.51
N GLY A 37 17.27 18.44 -5.28
CA GLY A 37 18.73 18.36 -5.04
C GLY A 37 19.37 17.00 -5.34
N ARG A 38 18.56 15.95 -5.52
CA ARG A 38 19.00 14.58 -5.85
C ARG A 38 18.64 14.13 -7.26
N SER A 39 18.01 15.00 -8.07
CA SER A 39 17.67 14.72 -9.47
C SER A 39 16.84 13.43 -9.67
N TYR A 40 15.87 13.18 -8.80
CA TYR A 40 14.97 12.03 -8.92
C TYR A 40 14.16 12.14 -10.21
N ASN A 41 13.99 11.01 -10.92
CA ASN A 41 13.34 10.93 -12.23
C ASN A 41 12.20 9.90 -12.27
N SER A 42 11.82 9.34 -11.12
CA SER A 42 10.64 8.51 -10.93
C SER A 42 10.03 8.71 -9.54
N CYS A 43 8.81 8.25 -9.36
CA CYS A 43 8.10 8.30 -8.09
C CYS A 43 7.21 7.08 -7.91
N LEU A 44 7.25 6.50 -6.72
CA LEU A 44 6.29 5.49 -6.29
C LEU A 44 5.15 6.18 -5.55
N VAL A 45 3.94 5.93 -6.00
CA VAL A 45 2.71 6.43 -5.40
C VAL A 45 2.08 5.33 -4.58
N LEU A 46 1.92 5.57 -3.28
CA LEU A 46 1.18 4.71 -2.36
C LEU A 46 -0.15 5.40 -2.05
N VAL A 47 -1.28 4.73 -2.27
CA VAL A 47 -2.61 5.28 -1.97
C VAL A 47 -3.33 4.40 -0.96
N ASP A 48 -3.62 4.94 0.21
CA ASP A 48 -4.46 4.27 1.20
C ASP A 48 -5.89 4.12 0.67
N ARG A 49 -6.39 2.89 0.64
CA ARG A 49 -7.73 2.59 0.16
C ARG A 49 -8.81 3.20 1.06
N TYR A 50 -8.56 3.32 2.36
CA TYR A 50 -9.55 3.82 3.32
C TYR A 50 -9.67 5.34 3.25
N SER A 51 -8.59 6.07 3.52
CA SER A 51 -8.59 7.53 3.56
C SER A 51 -8.47 8.20 2.19
N LYS A 52 -8.09 7.47 1.14
CA LYS A 52 -7.73 7.99 -0.19
C LYS A 52 -6.53 8.94 -0.16
N THR A 53 -5.74 8.90 0.90
CA THR A 53 -4.55 9.74 1.05
C THR A 53 -3.39 9.16 0.25
N PRO A 54 -2.76 9.94 -0.64
CA PRO A 54 -1.56 9.53 -1.33
C PRO A 54 -0.30 9.83 -0.50
N MET A 55 0.71 8.99 -0.66
CA MET A 55 2.09 9.21 -0.24
C MET A 55 2.99 9.03 -1.46
N PHE A 56 3.90 9.98 -1.67
CA PHE A 56 4.80 10.03 -2.81
C PHE A 56 6.22 9.78 -2.33
N LEU A 57 6.84 8.72 -2.85
CA LEU A 57 8.23 8.38 -2.56
C LEU A 57 9.07 8.65 -3.82
N PRO A 58 10.09 9.52 -3.75
CA PRO A 58 10.91 9.83 -4.92
C PRO A 58 11.99 8.77 -5.13
N PHE A 59 12.25 8.42 -6.40
CA PHE A 59 13.21 7.39 -6.79
C PHE A 59 13.93 7.75 -8.09
N HIS A 60 15.00 7.02 -8.36
CA HIS A 60 15.61 6.93 -9.68
C HIS A 60 15.06 5.70 -10.42
N GLU A 61 14.86 5.78 -11.74
CA GLU A 61 14.32 4.66 -12.53
C GLU A 61 15.18 3.40 -12.42
N ASP A 62 16.49 3.57 -12.25
CA ASP A 62 17.50 2.52 -12.08
C ASP A 62 17.64 2.02 -10.62
N ASP A 63 16.87 2.58 -9.67
CA ASP A 63 16.84 2.07 -8.30
C ASP A 63 16.42 0.60 -8.26
N THR A 64 17.14 -0.19 -7.47
CA THR A 64 16.92 -1.63 -7.38
C THR A 64 15.67 -1.94 -6.54
N ALA A 65 15.23 -3.21 -6.59
CA ALA A 65 14.18 -3.68 -5.70
C ALA A 65 14.56 -3.53 -4.21
N MET A 66 15.85 -3.63 -3.88
CA MET A 66 16.31 -3.44 -2.50
C MET A 66 16.23 -1.97 -2.08
N ASP A 67 16.67 -1.05 -2.93
CA ASP A 67 16.57 0.40 -2.68
C ASP A 67 15.10 0.80 -2.47
N THR A 68 14.22 0.25 -3.31
CA THR A 68 12.76 0.40 -3.21
C THR A 68 12.24 -0.10 -1.86
N ALA A 69 12.62 -1.32 -1.45
CA ALA A 69 12.16 -1.91 -0.20
C ALA A 69 12.65 -1.12 1.03
N ILE A 70 13.91 -0.67 1.02
CA ILE A 70 14.49 0.16 2.10
C ILE A 70 13.74 1.48 2.22
N MET A 71 13.48 2.17 1.10
CA MET A 71 12.76 3.44 1.11
C MET A 71 11.32 3.27 1.62
N ILE A 72 10.59 2.24 1.16
CA ILE A 72 9.23 1.95 1.66
C ILE A 72 9.26 1.67 3.18
N TRP A 73 10.25 0.91 3.65
CA TRP A 73 10.40 0.63 5.08
C TRP A 73 10.63 1.91 5.89
N ASN A 74 11.59 2.72 5.46
CA ASN A 74 11.98 3.92 6.19
C ASN A 74 10.89 4.99 6.17
N GLU A 75 10.29 5.26 5.01
CA GLU A 75 9.42 6.43 4.82
C GLU A 75 7.92 6.09 4.90
N ALA A 76 7.51 4.89 4.51
CA ALA A 76 6.09 4.55 4.46
C ALA A 76 5.63 3.78 5.70
N ILE A 77 6.34 2.72 6.05
CA ILE A 77 5.98 1.84 7.17
C ILE A 77 6.19 2.56 8.50
N SER A 78 7.31 3.29 8.66
CA SER A 78 7.58 4.07 9.89
C SER A 78 6.52 5.14 10.17
N HIS A 79 5.84 5.66 9.15
CA HIS A 79 4.89 6.76 9.27
C HIS A 79 3.42 6.31 9.38
N THR A 80 3.08 5.13 8.85
CA THR A 80 1.68 4.67 8.71
C THR A 80 1.35 3.45 9.57
N TYR A 81 2.36 2.84 10.17
CA TYR A 81 2.30 1.77 11.16
C TYR A 81 1.87 0.38 10.67
N LEU A 82 1.23 0.20 9.51
CA LEU A 82 0.97 -1.16 8.98
C LEU A 82 0.47 -1.20 7.52
N PHE A 83 1.08 -2.04 6.68
CA PHE A 83 0.50 -2.51 5.40
C PHE A 83 0.12 -3.98 5.53
N GLN A 84 -1.17 -4.30 5.55
CA GLN A 84 -1.60 -5.70 5.60
C GLN A 84 -1.75 -6.30 4.21
N ASN A 85 -2.21 -5.51 3.25
CA ASN A 85 -2.40 -5.92 1.87
C ASN A 85 -1.88 -4.83 0.92
N ILE A 86 -1.01 -5.24 0.01
CA ILE A 86 -0.48 -4.40 -1.06
C ILE A 86 -1.09 -4.85 -2.38
N ILE A 87 -1.63 -3.90 -3.14
CA ILE A 87 -2.10 -4.10 -4.50
C ILE A 87 -1.21 -3.27 -5.41
N SER A 88 -0.21 -3.91 -6.01
CA SER A 88 0.67 -3.28 -7.00
C SER A 88 0.28 -3.72 -8.41
N GLU A 89 0.48 -2.84 -9.40
CA GLU A 89 0.54 -3.30 -10.80
C GLU A 89 1.78 -4.18 -11.01
N ARG A 90 1.80 -5.03 -12.04
CA ARG A 90 2.78 -6.13 -12.25
C ARG A 90 4.18 -5.66 -12.66
N ASP A 91 4.74 -4.72 -11.91
CA ASP A 91 6.13 -4.32 -12.06
C ASP A 91 7.06 -5.42 -11.51
N PRO A 92 8.10 -5.84 -12.26
CA PRO A 92 9.08 -6.83 -11.80
C PRO A 92 9.70 -6.50 -10.44
N LYS A 93 9.84 -5.21 -10.09
CA LYS A 93 10.35 -4.77 -8.79
C LYS A 93 9.44 -5.25 -7.66
N PHE A 94 8.12 -5.19 -7.83
CA PHE A 94 7.14 -5.64 -6.82
C PHE A 94 6.93 -7.16 -6.78
N THR A 95 7.19 -7.87 -7.89
CA THR A 95 7.13 -9.34 -7.92
C THR A 95 8.44 -10.01 -7.50
N SER A 96 9.46 -9.23 -7.10
CA SER A 96 10.75 -9.77 -6.68
C SER A 96 10.66 -10.56 -5.37
N GLU A 97 11.55 -11.53 -5.19
CA GLU A 97 11.64 -12.35 -3.97
C GLU A 97 11.93 -11.47 -2.73
N LEU A 98 12.69 -10.38 -2.92
CA LEU A 98 12.97 -9.40 -1.87
C LEU A 98 11.70 -8.69 -1.37
N CYS A 99 10.86 -8.19 -2.28
CA CYS A 99 9.60 -7.55 -1.91
C CYS A 99 8.64 -8.55 -1.24
N THR A 100 8.59 -9.79 -1.74
CA THR A 100 7.77 -10.86 -1.16
C THR A 100 8.22 -11.19 0.27
N ASN A 101 9.52 -11.35 0.49
CA ASN A 101 10.08 -11.66 1.80
C ASN A 101 9.91 -10.51 2.78
N GLY A 102 10.10 -9.25 2.35
CA GLY A 102 9.81 -8.07 3.16
C GLY A 102 8.35 -8.01 3.61
N PHE A 103 7.41 -8.39 2.73
CA PHE A 103 5.99 -8.44 3.07
C PHE A 103 5.64 -9.53 4.08
N LEU A 104 6.24 -10.72 3.96
CA LEU A 104 6.06 -11.77 4.96
C LEU A 104 6.60 -11.35 6.33
N LEU A 105 7.74 -10.65 6.36
CA LEU A 105 8.30 -10.10 7.60
C LEU A 105 7.34 -9.11 8.26
N MET A 106 6.74 -8.20 7.49
CA MET A 106 5.72 -7.28 8.01
C MET A 106 4.53 -8.02 8.62
N LYS A 107 4.04 -9.09 8.00
CA LYS A 107 2.91 -9.88 8.54
C LYS A 107 3.27 -10.67 9.80
N SER A 108 4.53 -11.02 9.98
CA SER A 108 5.01 -11.79 11.13
C SER A 108 5.31 -10.94 12.37
N SER A 109 5.41 -9.61 12.22
CA SER A 109 5.63 -8.72 13.36
C SER A 109 4.33 -8.56 14.16
N PRO A 110 4.31 -8.87 15.47
CA PRO A 110 3.15 -8.60 16.29
C PRO A 110 2.89 -7.08 16.30
N PRO A 111 1.62 -6.63 16.34
CA PRO A 111 1.33 -5.22 16.53
C PRO A 111 1.93 -4.81 17.87
N SER A 112 2.91 -3.90 17.83
CA SER A 112 3.44 -3.26 19.03
C SER A 112 2.28 -2.49 19.68
N GLY A 113 1.78 -3.03 20.79
CA GLY A 113 0.77 -2.39 21.64
C GLY A 113 1.33 -1.20 22.41
#